data_AF-A0A101GK22-F1
#
_entry.id   AF-A0A101GK22-F1
#
_cell.length_a   1.000
_cell.length_b   1.000
_cell.length_c   1.000
_cell.angle_alpha   90.00
_cell.angle_beta   90.00
_cell.angle_gamma   90.00
#
_symmetry.space_group_name_H-M   'P 1'
#
loop_
_entity.id
_entity.type
_entity.pdbx_description
1 polymer ?
#
loop_
_entity_poly.entity_id
_entity_poly.type
_entity_poly.pdbx_seq_one_letter_code
_entity_poly.pdbx_strand_id
1 'polypeptide(L)'
;MTDTCDLTVIIPTFNEEENIAAIVEAVNGVFLQSGIRGEVLVVDDSSKDRTIEIVQEIAGKNSNVRLIVRKEDHGLSQSVVEGFGAARSGILQVIDADFSHPPELIPRFYEAIRGGADIAIGSRYMKGGDIEDWPLKRRVISLGATAFGRILFPEITDPVSGFFALRREVVSGAPLTPRGYKILMEVLGKGRWHSFVEIPFVFKDREEGESKLRPDTILDYLRQCADIIRFSATRRAGPVYGEWERIVRFGLVGLSGILVNMGLLYALTEVAGLYYLVSAAIAIELSIMNNFVWNDVWTFRSAKDLRIGRNLLRFWSFQAVSMGGLAINVAILYLLADAAGVYYLIA
;
A
#
# COMPACT_ATOMS: atom_id res chain seq x y z
N MET A 1 -14.60 -14.37 35.26
CA MET A 1 -15.31 -14.46 33.96
C MET A 1 -14.64 -13.44 33.07
N THR A 2 -13.86 -13.85 32.08
CA THR A 2 -13.28 -12.91 31.12
C THR A 2 -14.42 -12.35 30.31
N ASP A 3 -14.73 -11.06 30.46
CA ASP A 3 -15.60 -10.34 29.53
C ASP A 3 -15.00 -10.49 28.14
N THR A 4 -15.56 -11.43 27.37
CA THR A 4 -15.06 -11.76 26.03
C THR A 4 -15.44 -10.61 25.10
N CYS A 5 -14.47 -9.79 24.74
CA CYS A 5 -14.58 -8.74 23.74
C CYS A 5 -14.30 -9.33 22.35
N ASP A 6 -15.25 -9.17 21.43
CA ASP A 6 -15.19 -9.77 20.10
C ASP A 6 -14.39 -8.89 19.11
N LEU A 7 -14.45 -7.57 19.29
CA LEU A 7 -13.86 -6.56 18.40
C LEU A 7 -13.36 -5.35 19.20
N THR A 8 -12.15 -4.87 18.92
CA THR A 8 -11.65 -3.59 19.43
C THR A 8 -11.54 -2.62 18.26
N VAL A 9 -12.29 -1.53 18.32
CA VAL A 9 -12.17 -0.39 17.40
C VAL A 9 -11.20 0.61 18.00
N ILE A 10 -10.08 0.81 17.33
CA ILE A 10 -8.99 1.70 17.72
C ILE A 10 -9.16 3.02 16.99
N ILE A 11 -9.21 4.11 17.74
CA ILE A 11 -9.39 5.48 17.22
C ILE A 11 -8.19 6.32 17.67
N PRO A 12 -7.20 6.58 16.81
CA PRO A 12 -6.11 7.49 17.13
C PRO A 12 -6.62 8.94 17.10
N THR A 13 -6.25 9.74 18.10
CA THR A 13 -6.71 11.14 18.22
C THR A 13 -5.58 12.12 18.51
N PHE A 14 -5.70 13.33 17.94
CA PHE A 14 -4.93 14.50 18.33
C PHE A 14 -5.73 15.75 18.01
N ASN A 15 -6.20 16.45 19.04
CA ASN A 15 -7.10 17.60 18.95
C ASN A 15 -8.37 17.33 18.12
N GLU A 16 -9.21 16.42 18.60
CA GLU A 16 -10.45 15.97 17.94
C GLU A 16 -11.68 16.28 18.82
N GLU A 17 -11.66 17.34 19.63
CA GLU A 17 -12.72 17.64 20.61
C GLU A 17 -14.12 17.76 20.00
N GLU A 18 -14.21 18.23 18.75
CA GLU A 18 -15.46 18.42 18.04
C GLU A 18 -16.12 17.10 17.62
N ASN A 19 -15.31 16.09 17.28
CA ASN A 19 -15.79 14.84 16.70
C ASN A 19 -15.80 13.68 17.68
N ILE A 20 -14.92 13.69 18.69
CA ILE A 20 -14.61 12.50 19.48
C ILE A 20 -15.82 11.93 20.25
N ALA A 21 -16.72 12.79 20.75
CA ALA A 21 -17.94 12.32 21.40
C ALA A 21 -18.85 11.60 20.42
N ALA A 22 -19.13 12.24 19.27
CA ALA A 22 -20.05 11.74 18.27
C ALA A 22 -19.54 10.43 17.64
N ILE A 23 -18.25 10.31 17.33
CA ILE A 23 -17.70 9.09 16.73
C ILE A 23 -17.76 7.91 17.70
N VAL A 24 -17.47 8.12 19.00
CA VAL A 24 -17.56 7.06 20.02
C VAL A 24 -19.02 6.61 20.20
N GLU A 25 -19.97 7.55 20.21
CA GLU A 25 -21.40 7.24 20.25
C GLU A 25 -21.86 6.47 19.01
N ALA A 26 -21.43 6.87 17.81
CA ALA A 26 -21.76 6.19 16.56
C ALA A 26 -21.26 4.73 16.56
N VAL A 27 -20.01 4.51 16.96
CA VAL A 27 -19.42 3.16 17.06
C VAL A 27 -20.17 2.29 18.08
N ASN A 28 -20.50 2.85 19.26
CA ASN A 28 -21.30 2.14 20.26
C ASN A 28 -22.71 1.81 19.76
N GLY A 29 -23.35 2.74 19.03
CA GLY A 29 -24.63 2.51 18.37
C GLY A 29 -24.56 1.33 17.38
N VAL A 30 -23.48 1.25 16.60
CA VAL A 30 -23.23 0.14 15.68
C VAL A 30 -23.03 -1.18 16.43
N PHE A 31 -22.28 -1.21 17.53
CA PHE A 31 -22.15 -2.41 18.38
C PHE A 31 -23.50 -2.90 18.89
N LEU A 32 -24.33 -1.99 19.41
CA LEU A 32 -25.65 -2.32 19.93
C LEU A 32 -26.57 -2.88 18.84
N GLN A 33 -26.62 -2.25 17.67
CA GLN A 33 -27.48 -2.67 16.55
C GLN A 33 -27.05 -4.00 15.92
N SER A 34 -25.75 -4.26 15.87
CA SER A 34 -25.18 -5.48 15.26
C SER A 34 -25.03 -6.63 16.26
N GLY A 35 -25.18 -6.40 17.56
CA GLY A 35 -24.96 -7.39 18.61
C GLY A 35 -23.48 -7.76 18.81
N ILE A 36 -22.55 -6.93 18.34
CA ILE A 36 -21.11 -7.14 18.51
C ILE A 36 -20.71 -6.68 19.92
N ARG A 37 -20.03 -7.54 20.68
CA ARG A 37 -19.46 -7.15 21.99
C ARG A 37 -18.14 -6.42 21.79
N GLY A 38 -18.25 -5.14 21.45
CA GLY A 38 -17.12 -4.31 21.03
C GLY A 38 -16.52 -3.44 22.15
N GLU A 39 -15.22 -3.20 22.04
CA GLU A 39 -14.46 -2.19 22.80
C GLU A 39 -14.13 -1.01 21.88
N VAL A 40 -14.30 0.22 22.39
CA VAL A 40 -13.74 1.42 21.75
C VAL A 40 -12.47 1.81 22.51
N LEU A 41 -11.34 1.77 21.83
CA LEU A 41 -10.04 2.14 22.37
C LEU A 41 -9.56 3.43 21.70
N VAL A 42 -9.70 4.55 22.40
CA VAL A 42 -9.13 5.83 21.98
C VAL A 42 -7.66 5.88 22.39
N VAL A 43 -6.79 6.21 21.44
CA VAL A 43 -5.35 6.39 21.69
C VAL A 43 -4.98 7.82 21.31
N ASP A 44 -4.77 8.65 22.34
CA ASP A 44 -4.60 10.09 22.20
C ASP A 44 -3.13 10.50 22.34
N ASP A 45 -2.63 11.33 21.42
CA ASP A 45 -1.26 11.85 21.41
C ASP A 45 -1.09 13.13 22.25
N SER A 46 -1.62 13.13 23.46
CA SER A 46 -1.55 14.26 24.40
C SER A 46 -2.16 15.54 23.82
N SER A 47 -3.38 15.43 23.31
CA SER A 47 -4.23 16.54 22.86
C SER A 47 -4.21 17.72 23.83
N LYS A 48 -4.29 18.93 23.27
CA LYS A 48 -4.26 20.20 24.02
C LYS A 48 -5.64 20.82 24.19
N ASP A 49 -6.61 20.28 23.49
CA ASP A 49 -8.02 20.63 23.56
C ASP A 49 -8.75 19.70 24.56
N ARG A 50 -10.08 19.68 24.53
CA ARG A 50 -10.89 18.88 25.47
C ARG A 50 -11.03 17.39 25.09
N THR A 51 -10.34 16.90 24.06
CA THR A 51 -10.45 15.50 23.59
C THR A 51 -10.30 14.49 24.74
N ILE A 52 -9.24 14.63 25.54
CA ILE A 52 -8.93 13.72 26.66
C ILE A 52 -10.04 13.75 27.73
N GLU A 53 -10.50 14.95 28.10
CA GLU A 53 -11.55 15.16 29.10
C GLU A 53 -12.86 14.49 28.66
N ILE A 54 -13.27 14.72 27.42
CA ILE A 54 -14.50 14.16 26.84
C ILE A 54 -14.46 12.63 26.86
N VAL A 55 -13.36 12.01 26.42
CA VAL A 55 -13.26 10.54 26.40
C VAL A 55 -13.25 9.97 27.82
N GLN A 56 -12.63 10.64 28.80
CA GLN A 56 -12.66 10.22 30.20
C GLN A 56 -14.08 10.23 30.77
N GLU A 57 -14.87 11.26 30.47
CA GLU A 57 -16.29 11.33 30.87
C GLU A 57 -17.11 10.19 30.26
N ILE A 58 -16.88 9.89 28.96
CA ILE A 58 -17.57 8.80 28.26
C ILE A 58 -17.16 7.44 28.85
N ALA A 59 -15.88 7.22 29.11
CA ALA A 59 -15.37 5.99 29.73
C ALA A 59 -15.91 5.79 31.17
N GLY A 60 -16.16 6.87 31.90
CA GLY A 60 -16.82 6.81 33.21
C GLY A 60 -18.27 6.31 33.17
N LYS A 61 -18.94 6.47 32.02
CA LYS A 61 -20.32 6.02 31.79
C LYS A 61 -20.41 4.68 31.05
N ASN A 62 -19.41 4.36 30.24
CA ASN A 62 -19.39 3.19 29.35
C ASN A 62 -18.14 2.33 29.61
N SER A 63 -18.34 1.15 30.20
CA SER A 63 -17.23 0.23 30.56
C SER A 63 -16.47 -0.35 29.36
N ASN A 64 -17.04 -0.27 28.16
CA ASN A 64 -16.42 -0.72 26.91
C ASN A 64 -15.57 0.37 26.21
N VAL A 65 -15.55 1.59 26.74
CA VAL A 65 -14.73 2.68 26.22
C VAL A 65 -13.47 2.84 27.08
N ARG A 66 -12.30 2.93 26.44
CA ARG A 66 -11.02 3.13 27.10
C ARG A 66 -10.22 4.21 26.41
N LEU A 67 -9.39 4.86 27.21
CA LEU A 67 -8.45 5.88 26.77
C LEU A 67 -7.02 5.48 27.12
N ILE A 68 -6.11 5.66 26.16
CA ILE A 68 -4.66 5.67 26.38
C ILE A 68 -4.16 7.05 25.97
N VAL A 69 -3.41 7.72 26.85
CA VAL A 69 -2.78 9.01 26.55
C VAL A 69 -1.28 8.81 26.41
N ARG A 70 -0.77 9.04 25.20
CA ARG A 70 0.64 8.93 24.83
C ARG A 70 1.32 10.28 25.03
N LYS A 71 2.34 10.32 25.89
CA LYS A 71 3.06 11.55 26.24
C LYS A 71 4.29 11.83 25.38
N GLU A 72 4.80 10.80 24.71
CA GLU A 72 6.04 10.83 23.92
C GLU A 72 5.83 10.08 22.59
N ASP A 73 6.73 10.30 21.63
CA ASP A 73 6.74 9.65 20.30
C ASP A 73 5.43 9.79 19.52
N HIS A 74 4.89 11.02 19.48
CA HIS A 74 3.61 11.33 18.82
C HIS A 74 3.59 10.91 17.35
N GLY A 75 2.44 10.42 16.89
CA GLY A 75 2.24 10.03 15.50
C GLY A 75 1.10 9.04 15.35
N LEU A 76 0.26 9.26 14.33
CA LEU A 76 -0.93 8.46 14.07
C LEU A 76 -0.62 6.96 14.00
N SER A 77 0.42 6.57 13.27
CA SER A 77 0.75 5.15 13.13
C SER A 77 1.27 4.54 14.43
N GLN A 78 2.01 5.30 15.24
CA GLN A 78 2.47 4.86 16.55
C GLN A 78 1.29 4.70 17.53
N SER A 79 0.30 5.59 17.49
CA SER A 79 -0.93 5.49 18.27
C SER A 79 -1.71 4.22 17.93
N VAL A 80 -1.78 3.88 16.64
CA VAL A 80 -2.40 2.63 16.19
C VAL A 80 -1.62 1.40 16.68
N VAL A 81 -0.28 1.41 16.65
CA VAL A 81 0.54 0.30 17.17
C VAL A 81 0.39 0.12 18.68
N GLU A 82 0.36 1.20 19.45
CA GLU A 82 0.03 1.17 20.89
C GLU A 82 -1.37 0.56 21.11
N GLY A 83 -2.33 0.97 20.28
CA GLY A 83 -3.68 0.40 20.27
C GLY A 83 -3.69 -1.10 19.99
N PHE A 84 -2.91 -1.60 19.03
CA PHE A 84 -2.79 -3.03 18.76
C PHE A 84 -2.28 -3.82 19.97
N GLY A 85 -1.31 -3.26 20.71
CA GLY A 85 -0.77 -3.87 21.91
C GLY A 85 -1.78 -3.91 23.07
N ALA A 86 -2.58 -2.86 23.23
CA ALA A 86 -3.47 -2.67 24.37
C ALA A 86 -4.93 -3.13 24.17
N ALA A 87 -5.30 -3.49 22.94
CA ALA A 87 -6.60 -4.05 22.60
C ALA A 87 -6.91 -5.32 23.40
N ARG A 88 -8.19 -5.62 23.63
CA ARG A 88 -8.62 -6.83 24.38
C ARG A 88 -9.13 -7.98 23.52
N SER A 89 -9.43 -7.73 22.25
CA SER A 89 -10.07 -8.68 21.34
C SER A 89 -9.09 -9.35 20.37
N GLY A 90 -9.53 -10.43 19.72
CA GLY A 90 -8.79 -11.08 18.63
C GLY A 90 -8.95 -10.38 17.27
N ILE A 91 -9.94 -9.50 17.11
CA ILE A 91 -10.20 -8.74 15.87
C ILE A 91 -10.03 -7.26 16.17
N LEU A 92 -9.17 -6.61 15.41
CA LEU A 92 -8.81 -5.20 15.59
C LEU A 92 -9.31 -4.42 14.38
N GLN A 93 -9.96 -3.28 14.60
CA GLN A 93 -10.39 -2.35 13.55
C GLN A 93 -9.77 -0.98 13.81
N VAL A 94 -9.26 -0.33 12.78
CA VAL A 94 -8.78 1.06 12.84
C VAL A 94 -9.76 1.94 12.08
N ILE A 95 -10.16 3.06 12.70
CA ILE A 95 -10.95 4.13 12.08
C ILE A 95 -10.38 5.49 12.50
N ASP A 96 -10.72 6.55 11.76
CA ASP A 96 -10.32 7.92 12.09
C ASP A 96 -11.45 8.58 12.90
N ALA A 97 -11.14 9.62 13.68
CA ALA A 97 -12.12 10.27 14.54
C ALA A 97 -13.07 11.24 13.79
N ASP A 98 -12.80 11.56 12.53
CA ASP A 98 -13.37 12.67 11.76
C ASP A 98 -14.55 12.29 10.85
N PHE A 99 -15.16 11.12 11.04
CA PHE A 99 -16.22 10.56 10.18
C PHE A 99 -15.88 10.37 8.70
N SER A 100 -14.62 10.53 8.30
CA SER A 100 -14.18 10.15 6.93
C SER A 100 -14.30 8.64 6.68
N HIS A 101 -14.32 7.85 7.77
CA HIS A 101 -14.55 6.42 7.80
C HIS A 101 -15.95 6.12 8.37
N PRO A 102 -16.90 5.59 7.57
CA PRO A 102 -18.28 5.37 8.00
C PRO A 102 -18.36 4.22 9.03
N PRO A 103 -18.74 4.48 10.29
CA PRO A 103 -18.85 3.44 11.32
C PRO A 103 -19.87 2.35 10.98
N GLU A 104 -20.86 2.64 10.14
CA GLU A 104 -21.89 1.71 9.70
C GLU A 104 -21.31 0.52 8.93
N LEU A 105 -20.08 0.64 8.40
CA LEU A 105 -19.39 -0.46 7.72
C LEU A 105 -18.68 -1.41 8.69
N ILE A 106 -18.46 -1.05 9.96
CA ILE A 106 -17.76 -1.89 10.95
C ILE A 106 -18.29 -3.34 10.99
N PRO A 107 -19.61 -3.61 10.98
CA PRO A 107 -20.12 -4.99 10.99
C PRO A 107 -19.67 -5.78 9.76
N ARG A 108 -19.54 -5.14 8.60
CA ARG A 108 -19.06 -5.79 7.37
C ARG A 108 -17.59 -6.17 7.46
N PHE A 109 -16.75 -5.33 8.06
CA PHE A 109 -15.35 -5.66 8.34
C PHE A 109 -15.23 -6.81 9.35
N TYR A 110 -16.00 -6.74 10.42
CA TYR A 110 -16.05 -7.78 11.45
C TYR A 110 -16.43 -9.15 10.86
N GLU A 111 -17.50 -9.21 10.07
CA GLU A 111 -17.94 -10.44 9.41
C GLU A 111 -16.95 -10.94 8.35
N ALA A 112 -16.26 -10.05 7.63
CA ALA A 112 -15.20 -10.44 6.71
C ALA A 112 -14.04 -11.15 7.43
N ILE A 113 -13.59 -10.60 8.56
CA ILE A 113 -12.54 -11.23 9.37
C ILE A 113 -13.04 -12.54 9.97
N ARG A 114 -14.23 -12.57 10.57
CA ARG A 114 -14.85 -13.81 11.10
C ARG A 114 -15.01 -14.88 10.03
N GLY A 115 -15.35 -14.49 8.80
CA GLY A 115 -15.49 -15.35 7.63
C GLY A 115 -14.18 -15.95 7.12
N GLY A 116 -13.03 -15.56 7.69
CA GLY A 116 -11.74 -16.20 7.44
C GLY A 116 -10.67 -15.29 6.83
N ALA A 117 -11.00 -14.03 6.48
CA ALA A 117 -9.98 -13.09 6.04
C ALA A 117 -9.01 -12.75 7.18
N ASP A 118 -7.74 -12.56 6.86
CA ASP A 118 -6.75 -12.07 7.83
C ASP A 118 -6.81 -10.55 7.95
N ILE A 119 -7.07 -9.86 6.84
CA ILE A 119 -7.17 -8.40 6.73
C ILE A 119 -8.39 -8.03 5.88
N ALA A 120 -9.16 -7.04 6.32
CA ALA A 120 -10.22 -6.41 5.55
C ALA A 120 -9.89 -4.92 5.40
N ILE A 121 -9.85 -4.41 4.16
CA ILE A 121 -9.37 -3.07 3.84
C ILE A 121 -10.50 -2.24 3.26
N GLY A 122 -10.76 -1.06 3.81
CA GLY A 122 -11.63 -0.06 3.20
C GLY A 122 -10.92 0.54 2.00
N SER A 123 -11.48 0.38 0.81
CA SER A 123 -10.87 0.89 -0.43
C SER A 123 -11.75 1.94 -1.10
N ARG A 124 -11.11 3.08 -1.39
CA ARG A 124 -11.69 4.19 -2.17
C ARG A 124 -11.60 3.97 -3.68
N TYR A 125 -10.69 3.09 -4.12
CA TYR A 125 -10.31 2.96 -5.53
C TYR A 125 -10.84 1.67 -6.18
N MET A 126 -11.46 0.77 -5.42
CA MET A 126 -12.16 -0.39 -5.98
C MET A 126 -13.57 -0.03 -6.47
N LYS A 127 -14.19 -0.91 -7.25
CA LYS A 127 -15.56 -0.71 -7.75
C LYS A 127 -16.55 -0.52 -6.59
N GLY A 128 -17.24 0.62 -6.60
CA GLY A 128 -18.20 1.03 -5.56
C GLY A 128 -17.61 1.91 -4.47
N GLY A 129 -16.28 2.09 -4.42
CA GLY A 129 -15.63 3.11 -3.60
C GLY A 129 -15.56 4.43 -4.35
N ASP A 130 -15.53 5.54 -3.60
CA ASP A 130 -15.38 6.88 -4.18
C ASP A 130 -14.72 7.85 -3.19
N ILE A 131 -14.40 9.04 -3.69
CA ILE A 131 -13.88 10.17 -2.91
C ILE A 131 -14.71 11.40 -3.26
N GLU A 132 -15.48 11.88 -2.29
CA GLU A 132 -16.29 13.08 -2.42
C GLU A 132 -15.46 14.33 -2.06
N ASP A 133 -15.72 15.41 -2.80
CA ASP A 133 -15.28 16.78 -2.49
C ASP A 133 -13.78 17.06 -2.34
N TRP A 134 -12.90 16.17 -2.84
CA TRP A 134 -11.47 16.44 -2.86
C TRP A 134 -11.04 17.47 -3.92
N PRO A 135 -10.22 18.47 -3.54
CA PRO A 135 -9.50 19.28 -4.51
C PRO A 135 -8.63 18.40 -5.42
N LEU A 136 -8.62 18.68 -6.72
CA LEU A 136 -7.89 17.90 -7.73
C LEU A 136 -6.42 17.66 -7.35
N LYS A 137 -5.75 18.68 -6.77
CA LYS A 137 -4.36 18.58 -6.31
C LYS A 137 -4.18 17.47 -5.26
N ARG A 138 -5.07 17.40 -4.26
CA ARG A 138 -5.04 16.37 -3.20
C ARG A 138 -5.29 14.99 -3.80
N ARG A 139 -6.24 14.90 -4.74
CA ARG A 139 -6.54 13.66 -5.47
C ARG A 139 -5.34 13.13 -6.26
N VAL A 140 -4.64 13.99 -7.00
CA VAL A 140 -3.44 13.60 -7.75
C VAL A 140 -2.33 13.11 -6.82
N ILE A 141 -2.08 13.80 -5.71
CA ILE A 141 -1.03 13.40 -4.75
C ILE A 141 -1.40 12.05 -4.09
N SER A 142 -2.65 11.86 -3.70
CA SER A 142 -3.11 10.59 -3.14
C SER A 142 -3.01 9.46 -4.15
N LEU A 143 -3.37 9.69 -5.41
CA LEU A 143 -3.21 8.70 -6.48
C LEU A 143 -1.74 8.34 -6.69
N GLY A 144 -0.82 9.31 -6.64
CA GLY A 144 0.62 9.06 -6.73
C GLY A 144 1.14 8.20 -5.56
N ALA A 145 0.76 8.56 -4.32
CA ALA A 145 1.13 7.78 -3.13
C ALA A 145 0.56 6.36 -3.19
N THR A 146 -0.70 6.22 -3.61
CA THR A 146 -1.38 4.93 -3.79
C THR A 146 -0.70 4.10 -4.87
N ALA A 147 -0.38 4.70 -6.03
CA ALA A 147 0.32 4.02 -7.12
C ALA A 147 1.68 3.48 -6.65
N PHE A 148 2.42 4.25 -5.85
CA PHE A 148 3.68 3.79 -5.28
C PHE A 148 3.48 2.64 -4.27
N GLY A 149 2.45 2.72 -3.41
CA GLY A 149 2.11 1.63 -2.49
C GLY A 149 1.75 0.34 -3.24
N ARG A 150 1.08 0.48 -4.38
CA ARG A 150 0.71 -0.64 -5.27
C ARG A 150 1.90 -1.27 -6.00
N ILE A 151 3.05 -0.61 -6.08
CA ILE A 151 4.28 -1.28 -6.54
C ILE A 151 4.68 -2.37 -5.55
N LEU A 152 4.49 -2.13 -4.24
CA LEU A 152 4.79 -3.12 -3.20
C LEU A 152 3.64 -4.12 -3.01
N PHE A 153 2.39 -3.69 -3.24
CA PHE A 153 1.19 -4.49 -3.03
C PHE A 153 0.24 -4.39 -4.24
N PRO A 154 0.58 -5.02 -5.39
CA PRO A 154 -0.12 -4.80 -6.66
C PRO A 154 -1.58 -5.27 -6.67
N GLU A 155 -1.91 -6.27 -5.85
CA GLU A 155 -3.24 -6.86 -5.73
C GLU A 155 -4.21 -6.02 -4.88
N ILE A 156 -3.70 -5.09 -4.06
CA ILE A 156 -4.50 -4.24 -3.17
C ILE A 156 -4.75 -2.90 -3.87
N THR A 157 -6.00 -2.50 -4.03
CA THR A 157 -6.33 -1.25 -4.72
C THR A 157 -6.06 0.00 -3.87
N ASP A 158 -6.16 -0.08 -2.55
CA ASP A 158 -5.91 1.04 -1.62
C ASP A 158 -5.01 0.66 -0.43
N PRO A 159 -3.71 0.41 -0.65
CA PRO A 159 -2.79 -0.05 0.41
C PRO A 159 -2.43 1.06 1.42
N VAL A 160 -2.91 2.29 1.21
CA VAL A 160 -2.61 3.48 2.03
C VAL A 160 -3.82 3.95 2.85
N SER A 161 -4.87 3.13 2.91
CA SER A 161 -6.10 3.39 3.68
C SER A 161 -5.85 3.39 5.18
N GLY A 162 -6.53 4.30 5.89
CA GLY A 162 -6.60 4.31 7.36
C GLY A 162 -7.74 3.46 7.91
N PHE A 163 -8.61 2.93 7.04
CA PHE A 163 -9.80 2.18 7.42
C PHE A 163 -9.62 0.70 7.15
N PHE A 164 -9.29 -0.09 8.17
CA PHE A 164 -9.06 -1.53 7.99
C PHE A 164 -9.28 -2.31 9.28
N ALA A 165 -9.66 -3.58 9.14
CA ALA A 165 -9.66 -4.57 10.20
C ALA A 165 -8.63 -5.67 9.94
N LEU A 166 -8.19 -6.32 11.00
CA LEU A 166 -7.27 -7.45 10.95
C LEU A 166 -7.46 -8.38 12.15
N ARG A 167 -7.04 -9.62 11.96
CA ARG A 167 -6.81 -10.56 13.06
C ARG A 167 -5.57 -10.13 13.85
N ARG A 168 -5.64 -10.17 15.18
CA ARG A 168 -4.50 -9.82 16.06
C ARG A 168 -3.23 -10.56 15.67
N GLU A 169 -3.35 -11.81 15.23
CA GLU A 169 -2.25 -12.66 14.83
C GLU A 169 -1.43 -12.08 13.66
N VAL A 170 -2.03 -11.22 12.83
CA VAL A 170 -1.34 -10.53 11.73
C VAL A 170 -0.22 -9.63 12.26
N VAL A 171 -0.47 -8.93 13.36
CA VAL A 171 0.48 -7.96 13.94
C VAL A 171 1.21 -8.51 15.17
N SER A 172 0.79 -9.66 15.70
CA SER A 172 1.42 -10.29 16.86
C SER A 172 2.87 -10.71 16.57
N GLY A 173 3.83 -10.07 17.24
CA GLY A 173 5.27 -10.31 17.04
C GLY A 173 5.81 -9.80 15.70
N ALA A 174 5.04 -9.01 14.95
CA ALA A 174 5.53 -8.28 13.80
C ALA A 174 6.40 -7.10 14.27
N PRO A 175 7.60 -6.88 13.71
CA PRO A 175 8.45 -5.75 14.06
C PRO A 175 7.98 -4.48 13.35
N LEU A 176 6.78 -4.01 13.69
CA LEU A 176 6.22 -2.78 13.16
C LEU A 176 7.07 -1.60 13.65
N THR A 177 7.57 -0.80 12.72
CA THR A 177 8.34 0.42 13.02
C THR A 177 7.77 1.54 12.17
N PRO A 178 6.51 1.93 12.44
CA PRO A 178 5.81 2.78 11.52
C PRO A 178 6.39 4.19 11.53
N ARG A 179 6.25 4.88 10.39
CA ARG A 179 6.57 6.29 10.24
C ARG A 179 5.36 7.02 9.68
N GLY A 180 5.08 8.19 10.22
CA GLY A 180 3.97 9.02 9.78
C GLY A 180 2.61 8.35 9.98
N TYR A 181 1.82 8.24 8.92
CA TYR A 181 0.37 8.04 8.98
C TYR A 181 -0.13 6.85 8.13
N LYS A 182 0.78 6.09 7.50
CA LYS A 182 0.43 4.96 6.63
C LYS A 182 0.66 3.61 7.31
N ILE A 183 0.00 3.39 8.43
CA ILE A 183 0.16 2.17 9.24
C ILE A 183 -0.23 0.89 8.48
N LEU A 184 -1.23 0.93 7.59
CA LEU A 184 -1.64 -0.23 6.81
C LEU A 184 -0.49 -0.79 5.96
N MET A 185 0.37 0.07 5.39
CA MET A 185 1.55 -0.36 4.62
C MET A 185 2.52 -1.19 5.49
N GLU A 186 2.69 -0.83 6.75
CA GLU A 186 3.53 -1.60 7.69
C GLU A 186 2.89 -2.93 8.06
N VAL A 187 1.58 -2.95 8.29
CA VAL A 187 0.81 -4.19 8.53
C VAL A 187 0.94 -5.13 7.32
N LEU A 188 0.75 -4.62 6.10
CA LEU A 188 0.87 -5.40 4.88
C LEU A 188 2.29 -5.91 4.64
N GLY A 189 3.30 -5.07 4.91
CA GLY A 189 4.70 -5.38 4.63
C GLY A 189 5.39 -6.26 5.67
N LYS A 190 5.00 -6.15 6.94
CA LYS A 190 5.69 -6.80 8.07
C LYS A 190 4.81 -7.74 8.90
N GLY A 191 3.49 -7.68 8.72
CA GLY A 191 2.55 -8.60 9.35
C GLY A 191 2.55 -9.99 8.72
N ARG A 192 1.86 -10.93 9.37
CA ARG A 192 1.72 -12.32 8.91
C ARG A 192 0.28 -12.59 8.47
N TRP A 193 0.06 -12.63 7.16
CA TRP A 193 -1.26 -12.81 6.59
C TRP A 193 -1.17 -13.59 5.27
N HIS A 194 -2.26 -14.23 4.87
CA HIS A 194 -2.37 -15.03 3.66
C HIS A 194 -3.58 -14.63 2.81
N SER A 195 -4.59 -14.01 3.43
CA SER A 195 -5.83 -13.63 2.77
C SER A 195 -6.22 -12.20 3.13
N PHE A 196 -6.75 -11.48 2.15
CA PHE A 196 -7.32 -10.17 2.36
C PHE A 196 -8.60 -10.02 1.55
N VAL A 197 -9.45 -9.09 1.98
CA VAL A 197 -10.59 -8.61 1.19
C VAL A 197 -10.63 -7.09 1.19
N GLU A 198 -11.16 -6.50 0.13
CA GLU A 198 -11.41 -5.07 0.06
C GLU A 198 -12.92 -4.78 0.14
N ILE A 199 -13.26 -3.75 0.91
CA ILE A 199 -14.63 -3.28 1.14
C ILE A 199 -14.72 -1.85 0.56
N PRO A 200 -15.56 -1.61 -0.45
CA PRO A 200 -15.71 -0.28 -1.02
C PRO A 200 -16.37 0.65 -0.01
N PHE A 201 -15.90 1.89 0.07
CA PHE A 201 -16.55 2.96 0.82
C PHE A 201 -16.34 4.32 0.12
N VAL A 202 -17.21 5.28 0.46
CA VAL A 202 -17.09 6.66 0.01
C VAL A 202 -16.37 7.46 1.09
N PHE A 203 -15.22 8.02 0.74
CA PHE A 203 -14.45 8.89 1.62
C PHE A 203 -14.99 10.31 1.50
N LYS A 204 -15.43 10.87 2.63
CA LYS A 204 -15.89 12.26 2.73
C LYS A 204 -14.81 13.11 3.38
N ASP A 205 -14.50 14.26 2.79
CA ASP A 205 -13.51 15.17 3.35
C ASP A 205 -14.08 15.95 4.55
N ARG A 206 -13.18 16.44 5.38
CA ARG A 206 -13.50 17.35 6.49
C ARG A 206 -13.88 18.72 5.93
N GLU A 207 -14.83 19.42 6.55
CA GLU A 207 -15.07 20.84 6.23
C GLU A 207 -13.93 21.75 6.72
N GLU A 208 -13.16 21.32 7.74
CA GLU A 208 -12.04 22.10 8.27
C GLU A 208 -10.77 21.26 8.49
N GLY A 209 -9.65 21.74 7.95
CA GLY A 209 -8.33 21.15 8.13
C GLY A 209 -7.42 21.36 6.93
N GLU A 210 -6.50 22.33 7.01
CA GLU A 210 -5.47 22.49 5.98
C GLU A 210 -4.48 21.32 6.02
N SER A 211 -4.69 20.29 5.19
CA SER A 211 -3.70 19.26 4.93
C SER A 211 -2.52 19.85 4.13
N LYS A 212 -1.61 20.54 4.82
CA LYS A 212 -0.31 20.93 4.25
C LYS A 212 0.56 19.69 4.16
N LEU A 213 0.53 19.03 2.99
CA LEU A 213 1.51 18.01 2.63
C LEU A 213 2.92 18.61 2.70
N ARG A 214 3.62 18.34 3.80
CA ARG A 214 5.00 18.77 3.99
C ARG A 214 5.92 17.85 3.18
N PRO A 215 7.03 18.34 2.61
CA PRO A 215 8.03 17.49 1.97
C PRO A 215 8.52 16.35 2.87
N ASP A 216 8.63 16.61 4.17
CA ASP A 216 9.01 15.63 5.19
C ASP A 216 8.09 14.40 5.18
N THR A 217 6.79 14.63 4.96
CA THR A 217 5.75 13.59 4.87
C THR A 217 5.98 12.64 3.71
N ILE A 218 6.43 13.17 2.56
CA ILE A 218 6.77 12.36 1.38
C ILE A 218 8.04 11.54 1.65
N LEU A 219 9.05 12.17 2.26
CA LEU A 219 10.32 11.50 2.57
C LEU A 219 10.13 10.37 3.58
N ASP A 220 9.28 10.56 4.60
CA ASP A 220 8.96 9.52 5.56
C ASP A 220 8.21 8.35 4.92
N TYR A 221 7.30 8.63 3.99
CA TYR A 221 6.63 7.58 3.21
C TYR A 221 7.63 6.77 2.36
N LEU A 222 8.58 7.42 1.69
CA LEU A 222 9.62 6.74 0.92
C LEU A 222 10.54 5.91 1.81
N ARG A 223 10.94 6.43 2.98
CA ARG A 223 11.73 5.68 3.97
C ARG A 223 10.99 4.48 4.52
N GLN A 224 9.68 4.62 4.80
CA GLN A 224 8.84 3.51 5.23
C GLN A 224 8.80 2.41 4.17
N CYS A 225 8.61 2.77 2.91
CA CYS A 225 8.67 1.83 1.80
C CYS A 225 10.04 1.13 1.73
N ALA A 226 11.15 1.89 1.81
CA ALA A 226 12.49 1.32 1.84
C ALA A 226 12.71 0.32 2.99
N ASP A 227 12.17 0.59 4.17
CA ASP A 227 12.26 -0.30 5.33
C ASP A 227 11.44 -1.57 5.15
N ILE A 228 10.23 -1.48 4.55
CA ILE A 228 9.42 -2.65 4.18
C ILE A 228 10.20 -3.52 3.18
N ILE A 229 10.79 -2.91 2.16
CA ILE A 229 11.61 -3.60 1.15
C ILE A 229 12.79 -4.31 1.81
N ARG A 230 13.53 -3.60 2.67
CA ARG A 230 14.68 -4.14 3.41
C ARG A 230 14.27 -5.29 4.32
N PHE A 231 13.16 -5.14 5.05
CA PHE A 231 12.63 -6.19 5.91
C PHE A 231 12.28 -7.44 5.11
N SER A 232 11.57 -7.27 4.01
CA SER A 232 11.15 -8.38 3.16
C SER A 232 12.34 -9.10 2.52
N ALA A 233 13.36 -8.34 2.07
CA ALA A 233 14.60 -8.90 1.53
C ALA A 233 15.43 -9.67 2.56
N THR A 234 15.55 -9.15 3.80
CA THR A 234 16.33 -9.80 4.88
C THR A 234 15.67 -11.07 5.39
N ARG A 235 14.33 -11.10 5.47
CA ARG A 235 13.56 -12.28 5.91
C ARG A 235 13.28 -13.28 4.78
N ARG A 236 13.49 -12.89 3.52
CA ARG A 236 13.11 -13.65 2.31
C ARG A 236 11.67 -14.16 2.39
N ALA A 237 10.77 -13.32 2.89
CA ALA A 237 9.40 -13.69 3.20
C ALA A 237 8.45 -12.52 3.00
N GLY A 238 7.17 -12.84 2.82
CA GLY A 238 6.09 -11.89 2.61
C GLY A 238 5.77 -11.61 1.15
N PRO A 239 4.64 -10.95 0.87
CA PRO A 239 4.17 -10.66 -0.49
C PRO A 239 5.12 -9.75 -1.27
N VAL A 240 5.78 -8.82 -0.57
CA VAL A 240 6.73 -7.87 -1.16
C VAL A 240 7.96 -8.58 -1.73
N TYR A 241 8.46 -9.65 -1.08
CA TYR A 241 9.67 -10.36 -1.52
C TYR A 241 9.50 -10.96 -2.90
N GLY A 242 8.33 -11.54 -3.19
CA GLY A 242 8.02 -12.12 -4.50
C GLY A 242 8.06 -11.09 -5.62
N GLU A 243 7.54 -9.88 -5.38
CA GLU A 243 7.59 -8.79 -6.37
C GLU A 243 9.02 -8.27 -6.56
N TRP A 244 9.80 -8.11 -5.49
CA TRP A 244 11.22 -7.72 -5.62
C TRP A 244 12.05 -8.76 -6.35
N GLU A 245 11.83 -10.03 -6.08
CA GLU A 245 12.49 -11.10 -6.80
C GLU A 245 12.16 -11.03 -8.30
N ARG A 246 10.90 -10.76 -8.67
CA ARG A 246 10.51 -10.54 -10.07
C ARG A 246 11.21 -9.34 -10.68
N ILE A 247 11.29 -8.20 -9.98
CA ILE A 247 11.99 -7.00 -10.46
C ILE A 247 13.47 -7.30 -10.71
N VAL A 248 14.14 -7.98 -9.76
CA VAL A 248 15.55 -8.35 -9.90
C VAL A 248 15.76 -9.31 -11.06
N ARG A 249 14.93 -10.37 -11.19
CA ARG A 249 14.98 -11.30 -12.32
C ARG A 249 14.75 -10.57 -13.65
N PHE A 250 13.77 -9.67 -13.71
CA PHE A 250 13.50 -8.84 -14.89
C PHE A 250 14.72 -7.99 -15.29
N GLY A 251 15.37 -7.36 -14.30
CA GLY A 251 16.61 -6.60 -14.53
C GLY A 251 17.76 -7.46 -15.05
N LEU A 252 17.96 -8.65 -14.49
CA LEU A 252 18.96 -9.61 -14.96
C LEU A 252 18.69 -10.09 -16.40
N VAL A 253 17.42 -10.34 -16.73
CA VAL A 253 17.01 -10.65 -18.10
C VAL A 253 17.31 -9.48 -19.03
N GLY A 254 16.99 -8.25 -18.64
CA GLY A 254 17.33 -7.05 -19.39
C GLY A 254 18.84 -6.91 -19.66
N LEU A 255 19.68 -7.14 -18.65
CA LEU A 255 21.14 -7.17 -18.80
C LEU A 255 21.60 -8.26 -19.79
N SER A 256 21.00 -9.45 -19.74
CA SER A 256 21.28 -10.51 -20.71
C SER A 256 20.92 -10.07 -22.14
N GLY A 257 19.81 -9.35 -22.31
CA GLY A 257 19.39 -8.80 -23.60
C GLY A 257 20.39 -7.80 -24.17
N ILE A 258 20.99 -6.95 -23.34
CA ILE A 258 22.04 -6.02 -23.76
C ILE A 258 23.24 -6.80 -24.30
N LEU A 259 23.70 -7.83 -23.57
CA LEU A 259 24.82 -8.66 -23.99
C LEU A 259 24.54 -9.42 -25.30
N VAL A 260 23.33 -9.98 -25.43
CA VAL A 260 22.87 -10.66 -26.66
C VAL A 260 22.85 -9.68 -27.83
N ASN A 261 22.29 -8.48 -27.64
CA ASN A 261 22.23 -7.45 -28.68
C ASN A 261 23.63 -7.04 -29.15
N MET A 262 24.54 -6.72 -28.21
CA MET A 262 25.91 -6.33 -28.54
C MET A 262 26.70 -7.45 -29.23
N GLY A 263 26.57 -8.69 -28.74
CA GLY A 263 27.23 -9.85 -29.32
C GLY A 263 26.73 -10.17 -30.73
N LEU A 264 25.42 -10.12 -30.95
CA LEU A 264 24.82 -10.33 -32.27
C LEU A 264 25.21 -9.22 -33.24
N LEU A 265 25.18 -7.96 -32.81
CA LEU A 265 25.60 -6.85 -33.64
C LEU A 265 27.06 -7.03 -34.10
N TYR A 266 27.97 -7.32 -33.17
CA TYR A 266 29.39 -7.58 -33.48
C TYR A 266 29.57 -8.76 -34.44
N ALA A 267 28.89 -9.88 -34.18
CA ALA A 267 28.99 -11.05 -35.05
C ALA A 267 28.47 -10.76 -36.47
N LEU A 268 27.37 -10.03 -36.60
CA LEU A 268 26.78 -9.71 -37.90
C LEU A 268 27.62 -8.68 -38.67
N THR A 269 28.23 -7.69 -38.00
CA THR A 269 29.06 -6.67 -38.67
C THR A 269 30.48 -7.16 -38.95
N GLU A 270 31.19 -7.63 -37.93
CA GLU A 270 32.63 -7.92 -38.02
C GLU A 270 32.92 -9.31 -38.58
N VAL A 271 32.07 -10.29 -38.29
CA VAL A 271 32.29 -11.68 -38.72
C VAL A 271 31.56 -11.96 -40.03
N ALA A 272 30.29 -11.57 -40.13
CA ALA A 272 29.47 -11.83 -41.32
C ALA A 272 29.56 -10.71 -42.39
N GLY A 273 30.11 -9.54 -42.06
CA GLY A 273 30.29 -8.43 -43.00
C GLY A 273 28.98 -7.75 -43.42
N LEU A 274 27.91 -7.88 -42.64
CA LEU A 274 26.61 -7.28 -42.96
C LEU A 274 26.59 -5.78 -42.63
N TYR A 275 25.81 -5.03 -43.40
CA TYR A 275 25.60 -3.60 -43.18
C TYR A 275 25.02 -3.32 -41.79
N TYR A 276 25.64 -2.40 -41.04
CA TYR A 276 25.37 -2.22 -39.61
C TYR A 276 23.91 -1.92 -39.25
N LEU A 277 23.16 -1.20 -40.10
CA LEU A 277 21.73 -0.95 -39.84
C LEU A 277 20.89 -2.21 -39.92
N VAL A 278 21.21 -3.11 -40.87
CA VAL A 278 20.54 -4.40 -41.00
C VAL A 278 20.92 -5.29 -39.82
N SER A 279 22.20 -5.30 -39.44
CA SER A 279 22.70 -6.03 -38.28
C SER A 279 22.05 -5.56 -36.97
N ALA A 280 21.88 -4.24 -36.79
CA ALA A 280 21.25 -3.65 -35.61
C ALA A 280 19.76 -4.02 -35.51
N ALA A 281 19.01 -3.97 -36.62
CA ALA A 281 17.61 -4.36 -36.63
C ALA A 281 17.41 -5.83 -36.22
N ILE A 282 18.25 -6.73 -36.76
CA ILE A 282 18.22 -8.16 -36.43
C ILE A 282 18.61 -8.39 -34.96
N ALA A 283 19.67 -7.74 -34.49
CA ALA A 283 20.17 -7.89 -33.12
C ALA A 283 19.14 -7.42 -32.08
N ILE A 284 18.47 -6.29 -32.33
CA ILE A 284 17.42 -5.75 -31.45
C ILE A 284 16.26 -6.75 -31.36
N GLU A 285 15.75 -7.23 -32.49
CA GLU A 285 14.61 -8.17 -32.49
C GLU A 285 14.96 -9.47 -31.75
N LEU A 286 16.12 -10.05 -32.04
CA LEU A 286 16.58 -11.28 -31.36
C LEU A 286 16.83 -11.06 -29.86
N SER A 287 17.29 -9.88 -29.45
CA SER A 287 17.44 -9.50 -28.04
C SER A 287 16.08 -9.38 -27.33
N ILE A 288 15.10 -8.77 -27.98
CA ILE A 288 13.72 -8.68 -27.46
C ILE A 288 13.12 -10.08 -27.32
N MET A 289 13.31 -10.96 -28.31
CA MET A 289 12.89 -12.36 -28.24
C MET A 289 13.56 -13.10 -27.08
N ASN A 290 14.87 -12.94 -26.88
CA ASN A 290 15.59 -13.49 -25.72
C ASN A 290 14.96 -13.01 -24.41
N ASN A 291 14.72 -11.71 -24.27
CA ASN A 291 14.14 -11.14 -23.06
C ASN A 291 12.73 -11.67 -22.80
N PHE A 292 11.91 -11.82 -23.84
CA PHE A 292 10.58 -12.40 -23.74
C PHE A 292 10.63 -13.84 -23.22
N VAL A 293 11.47 -14.70 -23.82
CA VAL A 293 11.58 -16.12 -23.45
C VAL A 293 12.00 -16.27 -21.99
N TRP A 294 13.04 -15.55 -21.55
CA TRP A 294 13.47 -15.63 -20.17
C TRP A 294 12.45 -15.06 -19.19
N ASN A 295 11.78 -13.96 -19.55
CA ASN A 295 10.75 -13.41 -18.69
C ASN A 295 9.53 -14.32 -18.58
N ASP A 296 9.17 -15.04 -19.64
CA ASP A 296 8.06 -15.99 -19.62
C ASP A 296 8.38 -17.25 -18.81
N VAL A 297 9.57 -17.82 -19.01
CA VAL A 297 9.98 -19.10 -18.42
C VAL A 297 10.48 -18.95 -16.98
N TRP A 298 11.08 -17.80 -16.62
CA TRP A 298 11.76 -17.63 -15.33
C TRP A 298 11.21 -16.49 -14.48
N THR A 299 11.06 -15.28 -15.03
CA THR A 299 10.63 -14.10 -14.25
C THR A 299 9.16 -14.18 -13.84
N PHE A 300 8.27 -14.42 -14.79
CA PHE A 300 6.82 -14.43 -14.62
C PHE A 300 6.23 -15.83 -14.80
N ARG A 301 6.99 -16.86 -14.40
CA ARG A 301 6.56 -18.26 -14.49
C ARG A 301 5.29 -18.46 -13.65
N SER A 302 4.13 -18.32 -14.27
CA SER A 302 2.86 -18.64 -13.64
C SER A 302 2.76 -20.16 -13.53
N ALA A 303 2.49 -20.67 -12.34
CA ALA A 303 2.50 -22.11 -12.05
C ALA A 303 1.44 -22.94 -12.81
N LYS A 304 0.67 -22.37 -13.75
CA LYS A 304 -0.51 -23.06 -14.34
C LYS A 304 -0.79 -22.90 -15.84
N ASP A 305 -0.11 -22.06 -16.62
CA ASP A 305 -0.62 -21.71 -17.97
C ASP A 305 0.44 -21.77 -19.09
N LEU A 306 0.56 -22.93 -19.75
CA LEU A 306 1.36 -23.14 -20.97
C LEU A 306 0.48 -23.40 -22.20
N ARG A 307 -0.48 -22.51 -22.51
CA ARG A 307 -1.26 -22.59 -23.76
C ARG A 307 -0.65 -21.68 -24.83
N ILE A 308 -0.18 -22.28 -25.93
CA ILE A 308 0.53 -21.63 -27.06
C ILE A 308 -0.18 -20.37 -27.59
N GLY A 309 -1.52 -20.36 -27.68
CA GLY A 309 -2.28 -19.19 -28.15
C GLY A 309 -2.21 -17.95 -27.24
N ARG A 310 -2.01 -18.11 -25.92
CA ARG A 310 -1.78 -16.97 -24.99
C ARG A 310 -0.34 -16.48 -25.05
N ASN A 311 0.62 -17.31 -25.48
CA ASN A 311 2.02 -16.91 -25.59
C ASN A 311 2.22 -15.87 -26.70
N LEU A 312 1.47 -15.96 -27.81
CA LEU A 312 1.54 -14.96 -28.88
C LEU A 312 1.00 -13.61 -28.44
N LEU A 313 -0.13 -13.59 -27.70
CA LEU A 313 -0.67 -12.36 -27.14
C LEU A 313 0.30 -11.73 -26.13
N ARG A 314 0.90 -12.54 -25.25
CA ARG A 314 1.92 -12.08 -24.30
C ARG A 314 3.16 -11.54 -25.00
N PHE A 315 3.58 -12.14 -26.11
CA PHE A 315 4.69 -11.64 -26.92
C PHE A 315 4.39 -10.26 -27.50
N TRP A 316 3.22 -10.07 -28.11
CA TRP A 316 2.83 -8.76 -28.64
C TRP A 316 2.62 -7.71 -27.56
N SER A 317 2.07 -8.08 -26.40
CA SER A 317 2.02 -7.20 -25.23
C SER A 317 3.42 -6.83 -24.75
N PHE A 318 4.36 -7.77 -24.71
CA PHE A 318 5.75 -7.51 -24.34
C PHE A 318 6.41 -6.55 -25.33
N GLN A 319 6.25 -6.77 -26.64
CA GLN A 319 6.76 -5.86 -27.67
C GLN A 319 6.17 -4.45 -27.52
N ALA A 320 4.87 -4.32 -27.29
CA ALA A 320 4.25 -3.02 -27.07
C ALA A 320 4.83 -2.30 -25.85
N VAL A 321 5.07 -3.04 -24.75
CA VAL A 321 5.70 -2.48 -23.54
C VAL A 321 7.17 -2.10 -23.80
N SER A 322 7.94 -2.92 -24.52
CA SER A 322 9.33 -2.62 -24.89
C SER A 322 9.43 -1.37 -25.77
N MET A 323 8.56 -1.24 -26.77
CA MET A 323 8.47 -0.05 -27.63
C MET A 323 8.04 1.19 -26.84
N GLY A 324 7.07 1.05 -25.93
CA GLY A 324 6.68 2.12 -25.02
C GLY A 324 7.85 2.58 -24.13
N GLY A 325 8.62 1.64 -23.59
CA GLY A 325 9.84 1.92 -22.82
C GLY A 325 10.88 2.68 -23.63
N LEU A 326 11.12 2.29 -24.88
CA LEU A 326 12.01 3.01 -25.78
C LEU A 326 11.53 4.44 -26.05
N ALA A 327 10.24 4.63 -26.35
CA ALA A 327 9.67 5.96 -26.59
C ALA A 327 9.81 6.87 -25.37
N ILE A 328 9.55 6.35 -24.17
CA ILE A 328 9.76 7.07 -22.91
C ILE A 328 11.23 7.44 -22.74
N ASN A 329 12.15 6.50 -22.98
CA ASN A 329 13.59 6.76 -22.89
C ASN A 329 14.04 7.89 -23.83
N VAL A 330 13.65 7.84 -25.11
CA VAL A 330 13.98 8.90 -26.08
C VAL A 330 13.37 10.24 -25.67
N ALA A 331 12.13 10.25 -25.18
CA ALA A 331 11.48 11.49 -24.74
C ALA A 331 12.18 12.09 -23.51
N ILE A 332 12.57 11.28 -22.53
CA ILE A 332 13.31 11.73 -21.34
C ILE A 332 14.70 12.25 -21.75
N LEU A 333 15.43 11.52 -22.59
CA LEU A 333 16.73 11.94 -23.09
C LEU A 333 16.64 13.30 -23.80
N TYR A 334 15.66 13.49 -24.68
CA TYR A 334 15.44 14.78 -25.36
C TYR A 334 15.13 15.90 -24.36
N LEU A 335 14.24 15.66 -23.40
CA LEU A 335 13.87 16.66 -22.40
C LEU A 335 15.05 17.04 -21.49
N LEU A 336 15.88 16.07 -21.11
CA LEU A 336 17.01 16.30 -20.22
C LEU A 336 18.20 16.90 -20.98
N ALA A 337 18.59 16.31 -22.11
CA ALA A 337 19.77 16.72 -22.87
C ALA A 337 19.55 18.03 -23.64
N ASP A 338 18.49 18.08 -24.45
CA ASP A 338 18.27 19.21 -25.36
C ASP A 338 17.50 20.36 -24.70
N ALA A 339 16.47 20.06 -23.91
CA ALA A 339 15.64 21.11 -23.30
C ALA A 339 16.21 21.62 -21.96
N ALA A 340 16.79 20.76 -21.13
CA ALA A 340 17.33 21.12 -19.82
C ALA A 340 18.87 21.28 -19.79
N GLY A 341 19.57 20.95 -20.88
CA GLY A 341 21.03 21.12 -20.98
C GLY A 341 21.85 20.15 -20.12
N VAL A 342 21.25 19.03 -19.69
CA VAL A 342 21.95 17.97 -18.96
C VAL A 342 22.91 17.25 -19.92
N TYR A 343 24.10 16.90 -19.44
CA TYR A 343 25.04 16.13 -20.26
C TYR A 343 24.43 14.79 -20.70
N TYR A 344 24.50 14.46 -22.00
CA TYR A 344 23.74 13.38 -22.63
C TYR A 344 24.00 11.96 -22.10
N LEU A 345 25.09 11.72 -21.36
CA LEU A 345 25.32 10.44 -20.67
C LEU A 345 24.66 10.37 -19.28
N ILE A 346 24.33 11.52 -18.70
CA ILE A 346 23.61 11.65 -17.42
C ILE A 346 22.10 11.73 -17.67
N ALA A 347 21.71 12.43 -18.74
CA ALA A 347 20.35 12.45 -19.29
C ALA A 347 19.93 11.06 -19.77
#